data_AF-A0A6B0SG60-F1
#
_entry.id   AF-A0A6B0SG60-F1
#
_cell.length_a   1.000
_cell.length_b   1.000
_cell.length_c   1.000
_cell.angle_alpha   90.00
_cell.angle_beta   90.00
_cell.angle_gamma   90.00
#
_symmetry.space_group_name_H-M   'P 1'
#
loop_
_entity.id
_entity.type
_entity.pdbx_description
1 polymer ?
#
loop_
_entity_poly.entity_id
_entity_poly.type
_entity_poly.pdbx_seq_one_letter_code
_entity_poly.pdbx_strand_id
1 'polypeptide(L)'
;SRLASLYERGVPDGVHAVRDAEFLEWRYQNPDWRYEAYTAAMAGDPVAGVVTGTQTEDGVTTTNLVDALPLAGGRDRDAGLHEILRTVTDAYADSDLLAYNGTAIPESVLRAHGFHYDGSAPLSRVTSPTKLVAYDITSGDGAWCTGGLDLRDSSSWALSYAELDAR
;
A
#
# COMPACT_ATOMS: atom_id res chain seq x y z
N SER A 1 -4.82 -6.18 16.22
CA SER A 1 -4.62 -4.72 16.27
C SER A 1 -5.73 -4.03 15.46
N ARG A 2 -5.93 -2.70 15.59
CA ARG A 2 -6.97 -1.98 14.80
C ARG A 2 -6.79 -2.14 13.28
N LEU A 3 -5.54 -2.19 12.81
CA LEU A 3 -5.19 -2.40 11.41
C LEU A 3 -5.54 -3.83 10.93
N ALA A 4 -5.24 -4.86 11.72
CA ALA A 4 -5.63 -6.24 11.38
C ALA A 4 -7.16 -6.39 11.26
N SER A 5 -7.93 -5.76 12.15
CA SER A 5 -9.40 -5.76 12.06
C SER A 5 -9.94 -4.97 10.86
N LEU A 6 -9.20 -3.97 10.35
CA LEU A 6 -9.53 -3.32 9.08
C LEU A 6 -9.25 -4.27 7.91
N TYR A 7 -8.12 -4.98 7.90
CA TYR A 7 -7.81 -5.97 6.86
C TYR A 7 -8.91 -7.03 6.71
N GLU A 8 -9.40 -7.59 7.82
CA GLU A 8 -10.47 -8.60 7.84
C GLU A 8 -11.78 -8.12 7.21
N ARG A 9 -12.02 -6.81 7.13
CA ARG A 9 -13.23 -6.22 6.54
C ARG A 9 -13.21 -6.18 5.02
N GLY A 10 -12.07 -6.43 4.39
CA GLY A 10 -11.90 -6.25 2.95
C GLY A 10 -10.60 -6.87 2.47
N VAL A 11 -10.62 -8.20 2.40
CA VAL A 11 -9.57 -9.04 1.80
C VAL A 11 -9.77 -9.04 0.28
N PRO A 12 -8.74 -8.77 -0.53
CA PRO A 12 -8.88 -8.74 -1.99
C PRO A 12 -8.91 -10.16 -2.55
N ASP A 13 -9.52 -10.32 -3.73
CA ASP A 13 -9.56 -11.61 -4.43
C ASP A 13 -8.19 -12.03 -5.00
N GLY A 14 -7.27 -11.07 -5.18
CA GLY A 14 -5.93 -11.29 -5.72
C GLY A 14 -4.91 -11.83 -4.72
N VAL A 15 -3.74 -12.24 -5.22
CA VAL A 15 -2.59 -12.65 -4.40
C VAL A 15 -2.06 -11.44 -3.62
N HIS A 16 -1.92 -11.60 -2.31
CA HIS A 16 -1.48 -10.57 -1.37
C HIS A 16 -0.88 -11.20 -0.11
N ALA A 17 -0.04 -10.47 0.63
CA ALA A 17 0.40 -10.89 1.96
C ALA A 17 -0.76 -10.85 2.98
N VAL A 18 -0.82 -11.77 3.93
CA VAL A 18 -1.86 -11.71 4.98
C VAL A 18 -1.47 -10.63 6.01
N ARG A 19 -2.37 -9.67 6.27
CA ARG A 19 -2.14 -8.57 7.25
C ARG A 19 -2.69 -8.92 8.62
N ASP A 20 -2.25 -10.05 9.16
CA ASP A 20 -2.55 -10.41 10.54
C ASP A 20 -1.77 -9.52 11.53
N ALA A 21 -2.08 -9.68 12.82
CA ALA A 21 -1.46 -8.86 13.85
C ALA A 21 0.06 -9.06 13.95
N GLU A 22 0.55 -10.28 13.75
CA GLU A 22 1.97 -10.64 13.88
C GLU A 22 2.78 -10.05 12.72
N PHE A 23 2.27 -10.19 11.49
CA PHE A 23 2.86 -9.60 10.30
C PHE A 23 2.98 -8.07 10.44
N LEU A 24 1.88 -7.41 10.84
CA LEU A 24 1.87 -5.94 10.95
C LEU A 24 2.79 -5.45 12.07
N GLU A 25 2.85 -6.16 13.20
CA GLU A 25 3.77 -5.81 14.29
C GLU A 25 5.23 -5.94 13.84
N TRP A 26 5.60 -7.04 13.21
CA TRP A 26 6.94 -7.23 12.67
C TRP A 26 7.27 -6.20 11.56
N ARG A 27 6.33 -5.95 10.63
CA ARG A 27 6.58 -5.12 9.43
C ARG A 27 6.90 -3.66 9.78
N TYR A 28 6.29 -3.13 10.84
CA TYR A 28 6.45 -1.73 11.24
C TYR A 28 7.45 -1.52 12.39
N GLN A 29 8.27 -2.54 12.70
CA GLN A 29 9.37 -2.43 13.66
C GLN A 29 10.71 -2.00 13.03
N ASN A 30 10.78 -1.75 11.72
CA ASN A 30 12.02 -1.30 11.08
C ASN A 30 12.45 0.08 11.63
N PRO A 31 13.58 0.20 12.37
CA PRO A 31 13.97 1.44 13.04
C PRO A 31 14.47 2.52 12.08
N ASP A 32 14.81 2.18 10.84
CA ASP A 32 15.27 3.14 9.84
C ASP A 32 14.13 4.04 9.35
N TRP A 33 12.88 3.67 9.68
CA TRP A 33 11.67 4.35 9.26
C TRP A 33 10.85 4.80 10.47
N ARG A 34 10.28 6.00 10.38
CA ARG A 34 9.25 6.45 11.32
C ARG A 34 7.88 6.13 10.74
N TYR A 35 7.11 5.29 11.44
CA TYR A 35 5.76 4.92 11.02
C TYR A 35 4.67 5.67 11.79
N GLU A 36 3.63 6.08 11.09
CA GLU A 36 2.39 6.61 11.70
C GLU A 36 1.16 5.97 11.07
N ALA A 37 0.12 5.72 11.87
CA ALA A 37 -1.11 5.09 11.39
C ALA A 37 -2.29 6.06 11.54
N TYR A 38 -2.95 6.33 10.43
CA TYR A 38 -4.15 7.15 10.33
C TYR A 38 -5.35 6.25 10.13
N THR A 39 -6.46 6.50 10.83
CA THR A 39 -7.70 5.74 10.62
C THR A 39 -8.89 6.67 10.54
N ALA A 40 -9.82 6.37 9.64
CA ALA A 40 -11.12 7.02 9.54
C ALA A 40 -12.19 6.10 10.11
N ALA A 41 -13.17 6.69 10.77
CA ALA A 41 -14.32 5.98 11.31
C ALA A 41 -15.63 6.63 10.87
N MET A 42 -16.63 5.81 10.58
CA MET A 42 -17.99 6.25 10.29
C MET A 42 -18.90 5.72 11.40
N ALA A 43 -19.65 6.61 12.04
CA ALA A 43 -20.48 6.27 13.21
C ALA A 43 -19.71 5.54 14.35
N GLY A 44 -18.40 5.80 14.48
CA GLY A 44 -17.54 5.17 15.48
C GLY A 44 -16.85 3.89 15.01
N ASP A 45 -17.28 3.30 13.90
CA ASP A 45 -16.68 2.10 13.32
C ASP A 45 -15.53 2.46 12.36
N PRO A 46 -14.33 1.90 12.53
CA PRO A 46 -13.23 2.10 11.58
C PRO A 46 -13.60 1.57 10.18
N VAL A 47 -13.49 2.43 9.17
CA VAL A 47 -13.82 2.10 7.77
C VAL A 47 -12.61 2.10 6.84
N ALA A 48 -11.55 2.82 7.22
CA ALA A 48 -10.28 2.87 6.47
C ALA A 48 -9.11 3.15 7.41
N GLY A 49 -7.92 2.76 6.99
CA GLY A 49 -6.65 3.10 7.63
C GLY A 49 -5.53 3.19 6.60
N VAL A 50 -4.59 4.09 6.84
CA VAL A 50 -3.35 4.21 6.06
C VAL A 50 -2.19 4.25 7.03
N VAL A 51 -1.14 3.50 6.73
CA VAL A 51 0.13 3.61 7.44
C VAL A 51 1.09 4.41 6.56
N THR A 52 1.72 5.43 7.13
CA THR A 52 2.81 6.17 6.52
C THR A 52 4.13 5.67 7.08
N GLY A 53 5.18 5.71 6.25
CA GLY A 53 6.56 5.49 6.66
C GLY A 53 7.41 6.63 6.13
N THR A 54 8.15 7.31 7.00
CA THR A 54 9.00 8.44 6.64
C THR A 54 10.47 8.10 6.90
N GLN A 55 11.32 8.45 5.94
CA GLN A 55 12.77 8.32 6.03
C GLN A 55 13.44 9.56 5.43
N THR A 56 14.59 9.95 5.99
CA THR A 56 15.45 11.00 5.44
C THR A 56 16.80 10.38 5.07
N GLU A 57 17.15 10.42 3.79
CA GLU A 57 18.43 9.95 3.27
C GLU A 57 19.07 11.05 2.42
N ASP A 58 20.36 11.31 2.61
CA ASP A 58 21.12 12.35 1.90
C ASP A 58 20.45 13.75 1.88
N GLY A 59 19.70 14.07 2.93
CA GLY A 59 18.98 15.33 3.09
C GLY A 59 17.62 15.38 2.37
N VAL A 60 17.19 14.30 1.72
CA VAL A 60 15.88 14.15 1.09
C VAL A 60 14.95 13.37 2.01
N THR A 61 13.84 13.99 2.40
CA THR A 61 12.81 13.37 3.24
C THR A 61 11.69 12.82 2.36
N THR A 62 11.55 11.50 2.34
CA THR A 62 10.48 10.81 1.63
C THR A 62 9.50 10.20 2.62
N THR A 63 8.22 10.47 2.41
CA THR A 63 7.12 9.79 3.11
C THR A 63 6.40 8.87 2.13
N ASN A 64 6.28 7.59 2.45
CA ASN A 64 5.53 6.61 1.68
C ASN A 64 4.21 6.28 2.39
N LEU A 65 3.12 6.16 1.64
CA LEU A 65 1.94 5.44 2.10
C LEU A 65 2.24 3.95 1.99
N VAL A 66 2.65 3.33 3.09
CA VAL A 66 3.21 1.97 3.07
C VAL A 66 2.13 0.89 3.04
N ASP A 67 0.95 1.17 3.59
CA ASP A 67 -0.19 0.27 3.54
C ASP A 67 -1.52 1.05 3.60
N ALA A 68 -2.58 0.47 3.03
CA ALA A 68 -3.93 1.02 3.08
C ALA A 68 -4.93 -0.13 3.28
N LEU A 69 -5.64 -0.08 4.42
CA LEU A 69 -6.53 -1.13 4.88
C LEU A 69 -7.98 -0.63 5.03
N PRO A 70 -9.01 -1.44 4.76
CA PRO A 70 -8.93 -2.77 4.13
C PRO A 70 -8.32 -2.71 2.73
N LEU A 71 -7.81 -3.80 2.16
CA LEU A 71 -7.16 -3.79 0.83
C LEU A 71 -8.18 -3.66 -0.31
N ALA A 72 -9.40 -4.15 -0.09
CA ALA A 72 -10.54 -3.96 -0.99
C ALA A 72 -11.73 -3.39 -0.22
N GLY A 73 -12.64 -2.67 -0.87
CA GLY A 73 -13.84 -2.18 -0.21
C GLY A 73 -14.75 -1.35 -1.10
N GLY A 74 -15.70 -0.65 -0.47
CA GLY A 74 -16.70 0.17 -1.14
C GLY A 74 -16.69 1.63 -0.71
N ARG A 75 -17.80 2.33 -0.96
CA ARG A 75 -17.90 3.79 -0.82
C ARG A 75 -17.48 4.36 0.54
N ASP A 76 -17.84 3.70 1.64
CA ASP A 76 -17.52 4.22 2.98
C ASP A 76 -16.01 4.16 3.27
N ARG A 77 -15.34 3.12 2.75
CA ARG A 77 -13.89 3.00 2.80
C ARG A 77 -13.25 4.12 1.98
N ASP A 78 -13.70 4.33 0.75
CA ASP A 78 -13.13 5.34 -0.14
C ASP A 78 -13.33 6.77 0.40
N ALA A 79 -14.49 7.05 1.01
CA ALA A 79 -14.73 8.29 1.74
C ALA A 79 -13.77 8.44 2.95
N GLY A 80 -13.53 7.35 3.68
CA GLY A 80 -12.54 7.32 4.76
C GLY A 80 -11.11 7.58 4.25
N LEU A 81 -10.74 6.99 3.11
CA LEU A 81 -9.44 7.23 2.46
C LEU A 81 -9.28 8.68 2.02
N HIS A 82 -10.34 9.33 1.52
CA HIS A 82 -10.29 10.75 1.19
C HIS A 82 -9.94 11.62 2.41
N GLU A 83 -10.56 11.39 3.56
CA GLU A 83 -10.27 12.17 4.78
C GLU A 83 -8.87 11.89 5.34
N ILE A 84 -8.43 10.63 5.28
CA ILE A 84 -7.08 10.26 5.68
C ILE A 84 -6.06 10.96 4.77
N LEU A 85 -6.22 10.89 3.45
CA LEU A 85 -5.28 11.50 2.52
C LEU A 85 -5.24 13.02 2.61
N ARG A 86 -6.37 13.68 2.89
CA ARG A 86 -6.39 15.11 3.22
C ARG A 86 -5.49 15.39 4.43
N THR A 87 -5.65 14.61 5.49
CA THR A 87 -4.86 14.76 6.73
C THR A 87 -3.38 14.47 6.50
N VAL A 88 -3.06 13.44 5.74
CA VAL A 88 -1.68 13.02 5.44
C VAL A 88 -0.98 14.05 4.55
N THR A 89 -1.63 14.55 3.49
CA THR A 89 -1.03 15.57 2.63
C THR A 89 -0.77 16.87 3.39
N ASP A 90 -1.65 17.25 4.31
CA ASP A 90 -1.40 18.40 5.21
C ASP A 90 -0.26 18.11 6.20
N ALA A 91 -0.23 16.93 6.83
CA ALA A 91 0.77 16.57 7.85
C ALA A 91 2.19 16.43 7.29
N TYR A 92 2.32 16.03 6.02
CA TYR A 92 3.60 15.79 5.37
C TYR A 92 3.87 16.78 4.23
N ALA A 93 3.28 17.98 4.29
CA ALA A 93 3.49 19.05 3.31
C ALA A 93 4.97 19.47 3.17
N ASP A 94 5.77 19.26 4.22
CA ASP A 94 7.22 19.55 4.24
C ASP A 94 8.09 18.37 3.77
N SER A 95 7.52 17.21 3.41
CA SER A 95 8.30 16.13 2.80
C SER A 95 8.68 16.51 1.37
N ASP A 96 9.91 16.22 0.97
CA ASP A 96 10.37 16.43 -0.41
C ASP A 96 9.60 15.56 -1.41
N LEU A 97 9.15 14.39 -0.96
CA LEU A 97 8.35 13.44 -1.74
C LEU A 97 7.32 12.73 -0.86
N LEU A 98 6.06 12.73 -1.32
CA LEU A 98 5.01 11.86 -0.82
C LEU A 98 4.68 10.83 -1.90
N ALA A 99 4.89 9.55 -1.61
CA ALA A 99 4.79 8.46 -2.60
C ALA A 99 3.82 7.37 -2.15
N TYR A 100 3.23 6.68 -3.12
CA TYR A 100 2.42 5.48 -2.89
C TYR A 100 2.75 4.45 -3.96
N ASN A 101 3.03 3.23 -3.52
CA ASN A 101 3.20 2.09 -4.40
C ASN A 101 2.27 0.97 -3.93
N GLY A 102 1.17 0.80 -4.66
CA GLY A 102 0.18 -0.23 -4.36
C GLY A 102 -1.10 -0.05 -5.16
N THR A 103 -2.03 -0.99 -4.94
CA THR A 103 -3.31 -1.05 -5.66
C THR A 103 -4.54 -0.83 -4.78
N ALA A 104 -4.35 -0.79 -3.47
CA ALA A 104 -5.43 -0.67 -2.49
C ALA A 104 -6.13 0.70 -2.54
N ILE A 105 -5.40 1.81 -2.76
CA ILE A 105 -6.02 3.14 -2.86
C ILE A 105 -6.47 3.37 -4.31
N PRO A 106 -7.76 3.66 -4.56
CA PRO A 106 -8.22 3.92 -5.93
C PRO A 106 -7.52 5.14 -6.54
N GLU A 107 -7.20 5.06 -7.84
CA GLU A 107 -6.52 6.14 -8.57
C GLU A 107 -7.29 7.47 -8.53
N SER A 108 -8.62 7.41 -8.55
CA SER A 108 -9.47 8.60 -8.43
C SER A 108 -9.27 9.33 -7.09
N VAL A 109 -9.08 8.57 -6.00
CA VAL A 109 -8.82 9.11 -4.66
C VAL A 109 -7.43 9.71 -4.61
N LEU A 110 -6.42 9.00 -5.14
CA LEU A 110 -5.04 9.49 -5.23
C LEU A 110 -4.95 10.80 -6.02
N ARG A 111 -5.55 10.86 -7.21
CA ARG A 111 -5.56 12.05 -8.07
C ARG A 111 -6.22 13.25 -7.41
N ALA A 112 -7.28 13.04 -6.64
CA ALA A 112 -7.96 14.12 -5.90
C ALA A 112 -7.05 14.79 -4.86
N HIS A 113 -5.99 14.10 -4.43
CA HIS A 113 -4.99 14.56 -3.45
C HIS A 113 -3.63 14.85 -4.09
N GLY A 114 -3.57 15.04 -5.41
CA GLY A 114 -2.36 15.47 -6.10
C GLY A 114 -1.32 14.37 -6.38
N PHE A 115 -1.65 13.10 -6.13
CA PHE A 115 -0.78 12.00 -6.54
C PHE A 115 -0.86 11.80 -8.06
N HIS A 116 0.29 11.66 -8.68
CA HIS A 116 0.44 11.45 -10.12
C HIS A 116 1.19 10.14 -10.40
N TYR A 117 0.78 9.44 -11.46
CA TYR A 117 1.45 8.22 -11.88
C TYR A 117 2.86 8.54 -12.42
N ASP A 118 3.87 7.96 -11.80
CA ASP A 118 5.29 8.19 -12.06
C ASP A 118 5.80 7.46 -13.32
N GLY A 119 5.09 6.46 -13.83
CA GLY A 119 5.42 5.77 -15.08
C GLY A 119 5.12 6.59 -16.34
N SER A 120 4.67 7.84 -16.20
CA SER A 120 4.49 8.78 -17.31
C SER A 120 5.55 9.89 -17.29
N ALA A 121 5.91 10.41 -18.45
CA ALA A 121 6.92 11.46 -18.56
C ALA A 121 6.47 12.74 -17.81
N PRO A 122 7.39 13.45 -17.12
CA PRO A 122 8.84 13.28 -17.12
C PRO A 122 9.40 12.34 -16.03
N LEU A 123 8.56 11.92 -15.06
CA LEU A 123 8.99 11.15 -13.89
C LEU A 123 9.52 9.75 -14.25
N SER A 124 9.02 9.17 -15.34
CA SER A 124 9.45 7.86 -15.87
C SER A 124 10.93 7.78 -16.27
N ARG A 125 11.66 8.91 -16.29
CA ARG A 125 13.10 8.98 -16.60
C ARG A 125 13.99 8.92 -15.36
N VAL A 126 13.41 9.07 -14.17
CA VAL A 126 14.12 9.14 -12.88
C VAL A 126 13.69 7.99 -11.96
N THR A 127 12.51 7.42 -12.19
CA THR A 127 12.03 6.26 -11.43
C THR A 127 12.50 4.95 -12.04
N SER A 128 12.97 4.03 -11.20
CA SER A 128 13.23 2.64 -11.58
C SER A 128 12.02 1.80 -11.15
N PRO A 129 11.25 1.21 -12.08
CA PRO A 129 10.12 0.36 -11.71
C PRO A 129 10.60 -0.81 -10.86
N THR A 130 10.02 -0.98 -9.67
CA THR A 130 10.28 -2.16 -8.83
C THR A 130 9.76 -3.40 -9.57
N LYS A 131 10.67 -4.31 -9.96
CA LYS A 131 10.32 -5.59 -10.58
C LYS A 131 10.13 -6.63 -9.49
N LEU A 132 8.88 -6.96 -9.18
CA LEU A 132 8.58 -8.16 -8.39
C LEU A 132 8.75 -9.40 -9.27
N VAL A 133 9.52 -10.39 -8.80
CA VAL A 133 9.68 -11.68 -9.47
C VAL A 133 9.25 -12.77 -8.51
N ALA A 134 8.22 -13.53 -8.88
CA ALA A 134 7.80 -14.72 -8.15
C ALA A 134 8.35 -15.98 -8.84
N TYR A 135 8.85 -16.92 -8.04
CA TYR A 135 9.30 -18.24 -8.51
C TYR A 135 8.45 -19.34 -7.88
N ASP A 136 8.04 -20.31 -8.70
CA ASP A 136 7.47 -21.56 -8.19
C ASP A 136 8.57 -22.41 -7.56
N ILE A 137 8.37 -22.85 -6.31
CA ILE A 137 9.31 -23.71 -5.57
C ILE A 137 9.03 -25.20 -5.89
N THR A 138 7.91 -25.52 -6.55
CA THR A 138 7.62 -26.87 -7.00
C THR A 138 8.33 -27.16 -8.33
N SER A 139 9.25 -28.10 -8.31
CA SER A 139 10.08 -28.51 -9.45
C SER A 139 9.28 -29.39 -10.43
N GLY A 140 8.21 -28.83 -10.98
CA GLY A 140 7.42 -29.45 -12.04
C GLY A 140 6.95 -28.40 -13.04
N ASP A 141 6.61 -28.85 -14.24
CA ASP A 141 5.94 -28.07 -15.30
C ASP A 141 4.50 -27.70 -14.87
N GLY A 142 4.35 -27.16 -13.66
CA GLY A 142 3.10 -26.71 -13.07
C GLY A 142 2.58 -25.51 -13.85
N ALA A 143 1.28 -25.48 -14.11
CA ALA A 143 0.62 -24.28 -14.59
C ALA A 143 0.90 -23.17 -13.58
N TRP A 144 1.37 -22.00 -14.06
CA TRP A 144 1.62 -20.78 -13.28
C TRP A 144 0.32 -20.19 -12.72
N CYS A 145 -0.44 -20.99 -11.98
CA CYS A 145 -1.76 -20.69 -11.48
C CYS A 145 -1.85 -21.08 -10.00
N THR A 146 -2.25 -20.14 -9.14
CA THR A 146 -2.59 -20.43 -7.74
C THR A 146 -4.00 -19.99 -7.44
N GLY A 147 -4.81 -20.83 -6.79
CA GLY A 147 -6.22 -20.48 -6.48
C GLY A 147 -7.08 -20.14 -7.70
N GLY A 148 -6.68 -20.51 -8.92
CA GLY A 148 -7.35 -20.14 -10.17
C GLY A 148 -6.86 -18.83 -10.82
N LEU A 149 -5.91 -18.12 -10.22
CA LEU A 149 -5.30 -16.89 -10.74
C LEU A 149 -3.99 -17.20 -11.47
N ASP A 150 -3.79 -16.62 -12.67
CA ASP A 150 -2.52 -16.69 -13.39
C ASP A 150 -1.50 -15.77 -12.73
N LEU A 151 -0.43 -16.35 -12.17
CA LEU A 151 0.62 -15.64 -11.47
C LEU A 151 1.47 -14.75 -12.38
N ARG A 152 1.42 -14.97 -13.70
CA ARG A 152 2.13 -14.15 -14.70
C ARG A 152 1.37 -12.87 -15.03
N ASP A 153 0.08 -12.82 -14.73
CA ASP A 153 -0.73 -11.62 -14.89
C ASP A 153 -0.52 -10.70 -13.70
N SER A 154 -0.01 -9.49 -13.94
CA SER A 154 0.21 -8.48 -12.90
C SER A 154 -1.10 -8.08 -12.19
N SER A 155 -2.25 -8.19 -12.85
CA SER A 155 -3.55 -7.87 -12.25
C SER A 155 -4.01 -8.88 -11.21
N SER A 156 -3.40 -10.08 -11.19
CA SER A 156 -3.63 -11.08 -10.14
C SER A 156 -3.02 -10.69 -8.79
N TRP A 157 -2.20 -9.62 -8.74
CA TRP A 157 -1.45 -9.23 -7.55
C TRP A 157 -2.01 -7.94 -6.94
N ALA A 158 -2.47 -8.02 -5.69
CA ALA A 158 -2.94 -6.87 -4.90
C ALA A 158 -1.83 -6.40 -3.95
N LEU A 159 -0.77 -5.83 -4.53
CA LEU A 159 0.45 -5.43 -3.81
C LEU A 159 0.31 -4.07 -3.11
N SER A 160 1.10 -3.92 -2.05
CA SER A 160 1.44 -2.66 -1.38
C SER A 160 2.96 -2.55 -1.22
N TYR A 161 3.43 -1.44 -0.64
CA TYR A 161 4.83 -1.28 -0.27
C TYR A 161 5.31 -2.39 0.69
N ALA A 162 4.40 -2.96 1.49
CA ALA A 162 4.74 -4.07 2.39
C ALA A 162 5.33 -5.29 1.65
N GLU A 163 4.90 -5.56 0.41
CA GLU A 163 5.44 -6.63 -0.43
C GLU A 163 6.61 -6.21 -1.33
N LEU A 164 6.67 -4.94 -1.72
CA LEU A 164 7.65 -4.45 -2.69
C LEU A 164 9.00 -4.07 -2.06
N ASP A 165 9.00 -3.79 -0.76
CA ASP A 165 10.18 -3.51 0.06
C ASP A 165 10.68 -4.76 0.80
N ALA A 166 10.46 -5.94 0.21
CA ALA A 166 11.08 -7.17 0.71
C ALA A 166 12.59 -7.06 0.52
N ARG A 167 13.28 -6.76 1.64
CA ARG A 167 14.74 -6.66 1.81
C ARG A 167 15.57 -7.61 0.94
#